data_AF-V5GVH2-F1
#
_entry.id   AF-V5GVH2-F1
#
_cell.length_a   1.000
_cell.length_b   1.000
_cell.length_c   1.000
_cell.angle_alpha   90.00
_cell.angle_beta   90.00
_cell.angle_gamma   90.00
#
_symmetry.space_group_name_H-M   'P 1'
#
loop_
_entity.id
_entity.type
_entity.pdbx_description
1 polymer ?
#
loop_
_entity_poly.entity_id
_entity_poly.type
_entity_poly.pdbx_seq_one_letter_code
_entity_poly.pdbx_strand_id
1 'polypeptide(L)'
;EIFDNLSPIINRRCPKCTDNNLISFRKHLALIKQHPCGTPQPRVLESIALIPEEINSESDLKIIPPFTVLHRCDSTGCCENSTMRCKPQEIEEVTVTFALLRPSYNLKYLKVNLVNHTSCSCSSLH
;
A
#
# COMPACT_ATOMS: atom_id res chain seq x y z
N GLU A 1 1.92 23.81 15.92
CA GLU A 1 2.65 25.00 16.42
C GLU A 1 4.18 24.86 16.30
N ILE A 2 4.71 24.45 15.13
CA ILE A 2 6.19 24.40 14.89
C ILE A 2 6.61 25.20 13.64
N PHE A 3 5.66 25.60 12.78
CA PHE A 3 5.97 26.29 11.51
C PHE A 3 5.60 27.78 11.47
N ASP A 4 5.07 28.34 12.56
CA ASP A 4 4.65 29.75 12.60
C ASP A 4 5.80 30.74 12.81
N ASN A 5 7.04 30.25 12.98
CA ASN A 5 8.21 31.09 13.31
C ASN A 5 9.27 31.20 12.19
N LEU A 6 8.99 30.71 10.99
CA LEU A 6 9.84 31.02 9.84
C LEU A 6 9.40 32.34 9.20
N SER A 7 9.71 33.46 9.87
CA SER A 7 10.35 34.66 9.30
C SER A 7 9.87 36.03 9.85
N PRO A 8 10.80 36.80 10.47
CA PRO A 8 10.82 38.27 10.33
C PRO A 8 11.79 38.74 9.23
N ILE A 9 12.45 37.84 8.49
CA ILE A 9 13.48 38.20 7.49
C ILE A 9 12.86 38.54 6.11
N ILE A 10 11.56 38.29 5.90
CA ILE A 10 10.86 38.61 4.64
C ILE A 10 10.24 40.02 4.72
N ASN A 11 11.05 41.04 5.04
CA ASN A 11 10.63 42.44 4.92
C ASN A 11 11.56 43.24 4.00
N ARG A 12 11.79 42.72 2.79
CA ARG A 12 12.26 43.51 1.65
C ARG A 12 11.30 43.29 0.49
N ARG A 13 10.55 44.33 0.18
CA ARG A 13 9.73 44.51 -1.02
C ARG A 13 10.46 44.00 -2.27
N CYS A 14 10.06 42.83 -2.77
CA CYS A 14 10.11 42.54 -4.20
C CYS A 14 8.78 41.91 -4.59
N PRO A 15 7.89 42.64 -5.31
CA PRO A 15 6.54 42.15 -5.66
C PRO A 15 6.51 40.92 -6.57
N LYS A 16 7.68 40.46 -7.07
CA LYS A 16 7.80 39.43 -8.11
C LYS A 16 8.94 38.42 -7.88
N CYS A 17 9.42 38.25 -6.67
CA CYS A 17 10.20 37.04 -6.37
C CYS A 17 9.22 35.89 -6.13
N THR A 18 8.60 35.37 -7.19
CA THR A 18 8.00 34.04 -7.13
C THR A 18 9.14 33.07 -6.92
N ASP A 19 9.38 32.74 -5.65
CA ASP A 19 10.25 31.63 -5.30
C ASP A 19 9.62 30.36 -5.86
N ASN A 20 10.16 29.91 -7.00
CA ASN A 20 9.69 28.71 -7.68
C ASN A 20 9.75 27.48 -6.75
N ASN A 21 10.70 27.45 -5.80
CA ASN A 21 10.78 26.39 -4.81
C ASN A 21 9.61 26.47 -3.83
N LEU A 22 9.24 27.66 -3.35
CA LEU A 22 8.07 27.84 -2.48
C LEU A 22 6.76 27.42 -3.16
N ILE A 23 6.58 27.80 -4.44
CA ILE A 23 5.40 27.40 -5.21
C ILE A 23 5.38 25.88 -5.40
N SER A 24 6.50 25.29 -5.82
CA SER A 24 6.65 23.85 -6.01
C SER A 24 6.37 23.08 -4.70
N PHE A 25 6.94 23.54 -3.59
CA PHE A 25 6.73 22.97 -2.26
C PHE A 25 5.26 23.03 -1.83
N ARG A 26 4.58 24.18 -2.00
CA ARG A 26 3.16 24.31 -1.66
C ARG A 26 2.27 23.41 -2.50
N LYS A 27 2.56 23.28 -3.81
CA LYS A 27 1.87 22.34 -4.70
C LYS A 27 2.07 20.90 -4.25
N HIS A 28 3.30 20.53 -3.90
CA HIS A 28 3.63 19.19 -3.41
C HIS A 28 2.90 18.88 -2.09
N LEU A 29 2.91 19.80 -1.13
CA LEU A 29 2.16 19.65 0.12
C LEU A 29 0.65 19.50 -0.12
N ALA A 30 0.08 20.32 -1.00
CA ALA A 30 -1.35 20.24 -1.33
C ALA A 30 -1.71 18.90 -1.99
N LEU A 31 -0.81 18.34 -2.81
CA LEU A 31 -1.00 17.01 -3.42
C LEU A 31 -0.97 15.90 -2.36
N ILE A 32 0.02 15.91 -1.45
CA ILE A 32 0.12 14.89 -0.39
C ILE A 32 -1.13 14.89 0.49
N LYS A 33 -1.65 16.06 0.85
CA LYS A 33 -2.86 16.19 1.68
C LYS A 33 -4.12 15.59 1.05
N GLN A 34 -4.13 15.39 -0.28
CA GLN A 34 -5.24 14.73 -0.98
C GLN A 34 -5.18 13.20 -0.91
N HIS A 35 -4.11 12.63 -0.37
CA HIS A 35 -3.88 11.19 -0.30
C HIS A 35 -3.73 10.71 1.16
N PRO A 36 -4.74 10.93 2.04
CA PRO A 36 -4.69 10.42 3.41
C PRO A 36 -4.78 8.90 3.43
N CYS A 37 -4.20 8.29 4.47
CA CYS A 37 -4.49 6.89 4.80
C CYS A 37 -6.00 6.71 5.05
N GLY A 38 -6.61 5.66 4.47
CA GLY A 38 -8.02 5.38 4.70
C GLY A 38 -8.55 4.18 3.92
N THR A 39 -8.57 4.28 2.59
CA THR A 39 -9.17 3.24 1.73
C THR A 39 -8.12 2.26 1.18
N PRO A 40 -8.18 0.96 1.53
CA PRO A 40 -7.34 -0.06 0.93
C PRO A 40 -7.34 0.00 -0.60
N GLN A 41 -6.17 -0.18 -1.22
CA GLN A 41 -6.01 -0.18 -2.67
C GLN A 41 -5.80 -1.61 -3.18
N PRO A 42 -6.27 -1.93 -4.40
CA PRO A 42 -5.99 -3.23 -5.00
C PRO A 42 -4.48 -3.38 -5.26
N ARG A 43 -3.95 -4.55 -4.90
CA ARG A 43 -2.56 -4.95 -5.11
C ARG A 43 -2.52 -6.32 -5.77
N VAL A 44 -1.70 -6.43 -6.80
CA VAL A 44 -1.39 -7.70 -7.46
C VAL A 44 -0.31 -8.39 -6.64
N LEU A 45 -0.58 -9.62 -6.23
CA LEU A 45 0.32 -10.44 -5.42
C LEU A 45 0.59 -11.75 -6.15
N GLU A 46 1.83 -12.22 -6.09
CA GLU A 46 2.20 -13.52 -6.62
C GLU A 46 1.56 -14.63 -5.78
N SER A 47 0.85 -15.54 -6.46
CA SER A 47 0.15 -16.65 -5.81
C SER A 47 1.11 -17.60 -5.08
N ILE A 48 2.38 -17.69 -5.52
CA ILE A 48 3.40 -18.53 -4.89
C ILE A 48 3.73 -18.08 -3.46
N ALA A 49 3.67 -16.78 -3.19
CA ALA A 49 3.90 -16.19 -1.87
C ALA A 49 2.69 -16.35 -0.92
N LEU A 50 1.55 -16.80 -1.44
CA LEU A 50 0.28 -16.93 -0.71
C LEU A 50 -0.09 -18.40 -0.43
N ILE A 51 0.59 -19.33 -1.08
CA ILE A 51 0.38 -20.77 -0.94
C ILE A 51 1.42 -21.32 0.06
N PRO A 52 1.06 -22.28 0.93
CA PRO A 52 1.99 -22.91 1.86
C PRO A 52 3.25 -23.45 1.17
N GLU A 53 4.41 -23.30 1.83
CA GLU A 53 5.71 -23.68 1.29
C GLU A 53 5.80 -25.19 1.01
N GLU A 54 5.09 -26.00 1.79
CA GLU A 54 5.01 -27.44 1.62
C GLU A 54 4.35 -27.85 0.29
N ILE A 55 3.49 -26.98 -0.26
CA ILE A 55 2.81 -27.20 -1.54
C ILE A 55 3.65 -26.64 -2.69
N ASN A 56 4.28 -25.48 -2.51
CA ASN A 56 5.02 -24.79 -3.58
C ASN A 56 6.45 -25.31 -3.80
N SER A 57 6.96 -26.16 -2.90
CA SER A 57 8.31 -26.76 -2.98
C SER A 57 8.43 -27.93 -3.97
N GLU A 58 7.32 -28.40 -4.53
CA GLU A 58 7.33 -29.39 -5.61
C GLU A 58 7.93 -28.80 -6.90
N SER A 59 9.02 -29.39 -7.39
CA SER A 59 9.63 -28.99 -8.68
C SER A 59 8.61 -29.09 -9.82
N ASP A 60 8.59 -28.08 -10.69
CA ASP A 60 7.72 -28.00 -11.88
C ASP A 60 6.20 -27.89 -11.61
N LEU A 61 5.79 -27.60 -10.36
CA LEU A 61 4.40 -27.26 -10.06
C LEU A 61 4.02 -25.90 -10.67
N LYS A 62 2.92 -25.87 -11.43
CA LYS A 62 2.34 -24.62 -11.95
C LYS A 62 1.09 -24.22 -11.17
N ILE A 63 1.11 -23.01 -10.60
CA ILE A 63 -0.03 -22.39 -9.91
C ILE A 63 -0.79 -21.48 -10.89
N ILE A 64 -2.11 -21.64 -10.97
CA ILE A 64 -2.97 -20.88 -11.88
C ILE A 64 -4.17 -20.29 -11.12
N PRO A 65 -4.42 -18.97 -11.20
CA PRO A 65 -3.56 -17.96 -11.81
C PRO A 65 -2.24 -17.75 -11.02
N PRO A 66 -1.16 -17.29 -11.67
CA PRO A 66 0.12 -17.01 -11.01
C PRO A 66 0.07 -15.75 -10.12
N PHE A 67 -1.00 -14.95 -10.24
CA PHE A 67 -1.24 -13.78 -9.41
C PHE A 67 -2.68 -13.75 -8.93
N THR A 68 -2.90 -13.05 -7.82
CA THR A 68 -4.22 -12.67 -7.32
C THR A 68 -4.26 -11.20 -6.96
N VAL A 69 -5.46 -10.66 -6.73
CA VAL A 69 -5.66 -9.27 -6.31
C VAL A 69 -6.25 -9.26 -4.92
N LEU A 70 -5.61 -8.54 -3.99
CA LEU A 70 -6.13 -8.26 -2.66
C LEU A 70 -6.13 -6.76 -2.38
N HIS A 71 -7.05 -6.32 -1.53
CA HIS A 71 -7.09 -4.94 -1.04
C HIS A 71 -6.13 -4.79 0.14
N ARG A 72 -5.17 -3.88 0.03
CA ARG A 72 -4.10 -3.66 1.03
C ARG A 72 -3.96 -2.19 1.37
N CYS A 73 -3.52 -1.92 2.60
CA CYS A 73 -3.26 -0.56 3.10
C CYS A 73 -1.87 -0.04 2.69
N ASP A 74 -1.01 -0.91 2.16
CA ASP A 74 0.33 -0.55 1.76
C ASP A 74 0.27 0.46 0.61
N SER A 75 0.88 1.63 0.85
CA SER A 75 0.89 2.76 -0.07
C SER A 75 -0.52 3.27 -0.47
N THR A 76 -1.52 3.12 0.40
CA THR A 76 -2.84 3.74 0.24
C THR A 76 -2.77 5.27 0.38
N GLY A 77 -1.95 5.75 1.32
CA GLY A 77 -1.86 7.17 1.64
C GLY A 77 -0.83 7.46 2.72
N CYS A 78 -0.75 8.72 3.12
CA CYS A 78 0.23 9.23 4.08
C CYS A 78 -0.40 9.44 5.46
N CYS A 79 0.45 9.33 6.49
CA CYS A 79 0.16 9.75 7.85
C CYS A 79 0.82 11.10 8.14
N GLU A 80 0.28 11.86 9.09
CA GLU A 80 0.79 13.21 9.42
C GLU A 80 2.20 13.17 10.04
N ASN A 81 2.53 12.09 10.76
CA ASN A 81 3.82 11.89 11.40
C ASN A 81 4.60 10.76 10.73
N SER A 82 5.90 10.96 10.54
CA SER A 82 6.83 9.97 9.98
C SER A 82 6.99 8.70 10.84
N THR A 83 6.63 8.76 12.12
CA THR A 83 6.64 7.59 13.03
C THR A 83 5.40 6.69 12.88
N MET A 84 4.39 7.15 12.14
CA MET A 84 3.16 6.41 11.90
C MET A 84 3.19 5.77 10.52
N ARG A 85 2.52 4.62 10.39
CA ARG A 85 2.33 3.93 9.11
C ARG A 85 0.85 3.65 8.91
N CYS A 86 0.43 3.69 7.65
CA CYS A 86 -0.91 3.30 7.24
C CYS A 86 -1.02 1.77 7.36
N LYS A 87 -1.84 1.30 8.30
CA LYS A 87 -2.03 -0.12 8.61
C LYS A 87 -3.51 -0.50 8.49
N PRO A 88 -3.84 -1.79 8.30
CA PRO A 88 -5.22 -2.24 8.38
C PRO A 88 -5.82 -1.93 9.75
N GLN A 89 -6.98 -1.30 9.75
CA GLN A 89 -7.82 -1.16 10.94
C GLN A 89 -8.85 -2.30 10.99
N GLU A 90 -9.46 -2.62 9.85
CA GLU A 90 -10.40 -3.71 9.70
C GLU A 90 -9.99 -4.60 8.53
N ILE A 91 -10.36 -5.88 8.64
CA ILE A 91 -10.02 -6.93 7.68
C ILE A 91 -11.22 -7.84 7.43
N GLU A 92 -11.17 -8.54 6.29
CA GLU A 92 -12.11 -9.57 5.88
C GLU A 92 -11.34 -10.78 5.37
N GLU A 93 -11.74 -11.98 5.81
CA GLU A 93 -11.23 -13.23 5.24
C GLU A 93 -11.93 -13.55 3.92
N VAL A 94 -11.14 -13.85 2.90
CA VAL A 94 -11.62 -14.22 1.57
C VAL A 94 -11.01 -15.55 1.14
N THR A 95 -11.86 -16.49 0.74
CA THR A 95 -11.39 -17.76 0.17
C THR A 95 -11.22 -17.63 -1.33
N VAL A 96 -9.99 -17.81 -1.81
CA VAL A 96 -9.68 -17.89 -3.25
C VAL A 96 -9.34 -19.32 -3.63
N THR A 97 -9.53 -19.66 -4.91
CA THR A 97 -9.21 -21.00 -5.42
C THR A 97 -8.13 -20.90 -6.48
N PHE A 98 -7.06 -21.65 -6.30
CA PHE A 98 -6.00 -21.84 -7.29
C PHE A 98 -6.08 -23.24 -7.89
N ALA A 99 -5.67 -23.37 -9.15
CA ALA A 99 -5.41 -24.65 -9.76
C ALA A 99 -3.91 -24.97 -9.67
N LEU A 100 -3.61 -26.18 -9.26
CA LEU A 100 -2.28 -26.76 -9.14
C LEU A 100 -2.11 -27.79 -10.26
N LEU A 101 -1.28 -27.48 -11.24
CA LEU A 101 -0.98 -28.35 -12.37
C LEU A 101 0.42 -28.95 -12.20
N ARG A 102 0.48 -30.27 -12.01
CA ARG A 102 1.73 -31.03 -11.93
C ARG A 102 2.17 -31.54 -13.31
N PRO A 103 3.47 -31.89 -13.49
CA PRO A 103 3.99 -32.43 -14.75
C PRO A 103 3.26 -33.67 -15.29
N SER A 104 2.65 -34.47 -14.42
CA SER A 104 1.83 -35.63 -14.77
C SER A 104 0.44 -35.25 -15.34
N TYR A 105 0.21 -33.98 -15.68
CA TYR A 105 -1.08 -33.40 -16.04
C TYR A 105 -2.16 -33.60 -14.97
N ASN A 106 -1.74 -33.84 -13.73
CA ASN A 106 -2.64 -33.92 -12.59
C ASN A 106 -3.05 -32.50 -12.16
N LEU A 107 -4.31 -32.17 -12.39
CA LEU A 107 -4.93 -30.93 -11.96
C LEU A 107 -5.61 -31.11 -10.60
N LYS A 108 -5.25 -30.28 -9.62
CA LYS A 108 -5.96 -30.17 -8.34
C LYS A 108 -6.38 -28.74 -8.08
N TYR A 109 -7.46 -28.56 -7.32
CA TYR A 109 -7.87 -27.25 -6.84
C TYR A 109 -7.48 -27.09 -5.37
N LEU A 110 -6.87 -25.95 -5.05
CA LEU A 110 -6.49 -25.56 -3.70
C LEU A 110 -7.29 -24.32 -3.31
N LYS A 111 -8.05 -24.42 -2.21
CA LYS A 111 -8.67 -23.26 -1.58
C LYS A 111 -7.70 -22.66 -0.57
N VAL A 112 -7.50 -21.35 -0.65
CA VAL A 112 -6.62 -20.59 0.25
C VAL A 112 -7.43 -19.47 0.87
N ASN A 113 -7.41 -19.38 2.20
CA ASN A 113 -7.98 -18.25 2.92
C ASN A 113 -6.95 -17.13 2.97
N LEU A 114 -7.31 -15.98 2.43
CA LEU A 114 -6.51 -14.78 2.35
C LEU A 114 -7.22 -13.66 3.12
N VAL A 115 -6.51 -12.55 3.33
CA VAL A 115 -7.04 -11.40 4.06
C VAL A 115 -7.09 -10.19 3.16
N ASN A 116 -8.28 -9.64 2.98
CA ASN A 116 -8.48 -8.29 2.46
C ASN A 116 -8.49 -7.30 3.62
N HIS A 117 -7.86 -6.16 3.43
CA HIS A 117 -8.07 -5.02 4.31
C HIS A 117 -9.34 -4.31 3.84
N THR A 118 -10.20 -3.89 4.76
CA THR A 118 -11.47 -3.20 4.45
C THR A 118 -11.44 -1.72 4.86
N SER A 119 -10.62 -1.38 5.87
CA SER A 119 -10.30 0.01 6.23
C SER A 119 -8.86 0.13 6.74
N CYS A 120 -8.27 1.32 6.59
CA CYS A 120 -6.92 1.62 7.02
C CYS A 120 -6.89 2.81 7.98
N SER A 121 -5.97 2.80 8.93
CA SER A 121 -5.69 3.96 9.77
C SER A 121 -4.21 4.13 10.06
N CYS A 122 -3.85 5.34 10.48
CA CYS A 122 -2.50 5.64 10.91
C CYS A 122 -2.28 5.08 12.32
N SER A 123 -1.33 4.15 12.43
CA SER A 123 -0.92 3.57 13.71
C SER A 123 0.58 3.75 13.91
N SER A 124 0.98 3.92 15.17
CA SER A 124 2.40 3.94 15.56
C SER A 124 3.06 2.59 15.26
N LEU A 125 4.34 2.66 14.91
CA LEU A 125 5.25 1.51 14.90
C LEU A 125 5.68 1.25 16.35
N HIS A 126 4.83 0.60 17.14
CA HIS A 126 5.24 0.05 18.44
C HIS A 126 5.65 -1.41 18.28
#